data_AF-A0A920JWC4-F1
#
_entry.id   AF-A0A920JWC4-F1
#
_cell.length_a   1.000
_cell.length_b   1.000
_cell.length_c   1.000
_cell.angle_alpha   90.00
_cell.angle_beta   90.00
_cell.angle_gamma   90.00
#
_symmetry.space_group_name_H-M   'P 1'
#
loop_
_entity.id
_entity.type
_entity.pdbx_description
1 polymer ?
#
loop_
_entity_poly.entity_id
_entity_poly.type
_entity_poly.pdbx_seq_one_letter_code
_entity_poly.pdbx_strand_id
1 'polypeptide(L)' 'MFGGCNLNRNIPELVLKSGFSFESISEMYIPSTPKFIGYNYWGTAKILGN' A
#
# COMPACT_ATOMS: atom_id res chain seq x y z
N MET A 1 6.34 -19.04 -14.40
CA MET A 1 5.64 -17.84 -14.88
C MET A 1 5.58 -16.87 -13.72
N PHE A 2 6.31 -15.75 -13.76
CA PHE A 2 6.25 -14.74 -12.70
C PHE A 2 4.80 -14.26 -12.64
N GLY A 3 4.05 -14.69 -11.64
CA GLY A 3 2.63 -14.37 -11.47
C GLY A 3 2.49 -12.88 -11.24
N GLY A 4 2.38 -12.15 -12.36
CA GLY A 4 2.31 -10.70 -12.53
C GLY A 4 2.77 -9.90 -11.33
N CYS A 5 3.91 -9.22 -11.42
CA CYS A 5 4.26 -8.18 -10.46
C CYS A 5 3.08 -7.19 -10.38
N ASN A 6 2.26 -7.34 -9.33
CA ASN A 6 0.97 -6.68 -9.17
C ASN A 6 1.18 -5.25 -8.63
N LEU A 7 2.12 -4.56 -9.26
CA LEU A 7 2.67 -3.26 -8.88
C LEU A 7 1.63 -2.15 -9.06
N ASN A 8 0.50 -2.44 -9.71
CA ASN A 8 -0.61 -1.52 -9.94
C ASN A 8 -1.82 -1.81 -9.04
N ARG A 9 -1.64 -2.50 -7.91
CA ARG A 9 -2.72 -2.61 -6.92
C ARG A 9 -2.87 -1.31 -6.16
N ASN A 10 -4.11 -0.87 -6.05
CA ASN A 10 -4.50 0.19 -5.13
C ASN A 10 -4.50 -0.34 -3.69
N ILE A 11 -3.32 -0.39 -3.06
CA ILE A 11 -3.15 -0.89 -1.69
C ILE A 11 -4.05 -0.14 -0.69
N PRO A 12 -4.18 1.20 -0.73
CA PRO A 12 -5.09 1.93 0.15
C PRO A 12 -6.54 1.42 0.09
N GLU A 13 -7.07 1.24 -1.12
CA GLU A 13 -8.44 0.77 -1.33
C GLU A 13 -8.66 -0.66 -0.78
N LEU A 14 -7.67 -1.54 -0.93
CA LEU A 14 -7.77 -2.92 -0.45
C LEU A 14 -7.79 -2.99 1.07
N VAL A 15 -6.97 -2.19 1.74
CA VAL A 15 -6.95 -2.10 3.19
C VAL A 15 -8.28 -1.53 3.71
N LEU A 16 -8.82 -0.47 3.09
CA LEU A 16 -10.13 0.06 3.45
C LEU A 16 -11.26 -0.96 3.26
N LYS A 17 -11.26 -1.68 2.14
CA LYS A 17 -12.24 -2.75 1.86
C LYS A 17 -12.18 -3.92 2.85
N SER A 18 -11.03 -4.12 3.50
CA SER A 18 -10.87 -5.14 4.53
C SER A 18 -11.39 -4.73 5.92
N GLY A 19 -11.99 -3.54 6.06
CA GLY A 19 -12.59 -3.06 7.30
C GLY A 19 -11.63 -2.31 8.23
N PHE A 20 -10.41 -2.01 7.76
CA PHE A 20 -9.47 -1.18 8.47
C PHE A 20 -9.69 0.30 8.14
N SER A 21 -9.35 1.17 9.09
CA SER A 21 -9.22 2.60 8.90
C SER A 21 -7.77 3.02 9.08
N PHE A 22 -7.28 3.91 8.23
CA PHE A 22 -5.92 4.43 8.33
C PHE A 22 -5.83 5.50 9.43
N GLU A 23 -4.88 5.34 10.34
CA GLU A 23 -4.48 6.40 11.26
C GLU A 23 -3.47 7.34 10.58
N SER A 24 -2.59 6.77 9.77
CA SER A 24 -1.59 7.47 8.98
C SER A 24 -1.22 6.60 7.78
N ILE A 25 -1.07 7.23 6.62
CA ILE A 25 -0.50 6.59 5.44
C ILE A 25 0.39 7.61 4.72
N SER A 26 1.51 7.12 4.22
CA SER A 26 2.45 7.85 3.38
C SER A 26 2.83 6.99 2.19
N GLU A 27 3.12 7.65 1.08
CA GLU A 27 3.47 7.00 -0.17
C GLU A 27 4.60 7.77 -0.87
N MET A 28 5.55 7.04 -1.46
CA MET A 28 6.63 7.64 -2.23
C MET A 28 7.40 6.57 -3.01
N TYR A 29 8.13 7.01 -4.04
CA TYR A 29 9.17 6.22 -4.68
C TYR A 29 10.42 6.16 -3.78
N ILE A 30 10.82 4.96 -3.40
CA ILE A 30 12.01 4.76 -2.57
C ILE A 30 13.26 5.22 -3.34
N PRO A 31 14.09 6.09 -2.74
CA PRO A 31 15.36 6.49 -3.33
C PRO A 31 16.24 5.29 -3.67
N SER A 32 17.09 5.42 -4.68
CA SER A 32 18.00 4.34 -5.12
C SER A 32 17.32 3.04 -5.57
N THR A 33 16.00 3.05 -5.79
CA THR A 33 15.24 1.93 -6.38
C THR A 33 14.68 2.34 -7.75
N PRO A 34 14.73 1.48 -8.79
CA PRO A 34 14.14 1.81 -10.08
C PRO A 34 12.65 2.17 -9.95
N LYS A 35 12.24 3.30 -10.53
CA LYS A 35 10.88 3.86 -10.34
C LYS A 35 9.76 2.85 -10.59
N PHE A 36 9.89 2.01 -11.62
CA PHE A 36 8.86 1.05 -12.00
C PHE A 36 8.58 -0.03 -10.95
N ILE A 37 9.47 -0.25 -9.97
CA ILE A 37 9.30 -1.20 -8.84
C ILE A 37 9.47 -0.53 -7.47
N GLY A 38 9.72 0.79 -7.44
CA GLY A 38 10.14 1.51 -6.24
C GLY A 38 9.01 2.23 -5.51
N TYR A 39 7.78 2.23 -6.02
CA TYR A 39 6.66 2.91 -5.38
C TYR A 39 6.12 2.10 -4.20
N ASN A 40 6.08 2.71 -3.01
CA ASN A 40 5.72 2.03 -1.77
C ASN A 40 4.75 2.88 -0.93
N TYR A 41 3.94 2.17 -0.14
CA TYR A 41 3.04 2.73 0.87
C TYR A 41 3.51 2.25 2.26
N TRP A 42 3.42 3.11 3.27
CA TRP A 42 3.66 2.72 4.67
C TRP A 42 2.82 3.58 5.61
N GLY A 43 2.58 3.07 6.82
CA GLY A 43 1.76 3.75 7.81
C GLY A 43 1.13 2.78 8.80
N THR A 44 0.10 3.26 9.48
CA THR A 44 -0.63 2.49 10.52
C THR A 44 -2.11 2.49 10.19
N ALA A 45 -2.71 1.30 10.27
CA ALA A 45 -4.15 1.11 10.15
C ALA A 45 -4.68 0.32 11.35
N LYS A 46 -5.89 0.65 11.79
CA LYS A 46 -6.58 -0.04 12.89
C LYS A 46 -8.00 -0.40 12.48
N ILE A 47 -8.53 -1.45 13.09
CA ILE A 47 -9.95 -1.71 13.06
C ILE A 47 -10.60 -0.68 13.99
N LEU A 48 -11.61 0.03 13.51
CA LEU A 48 -12.47 0.80 14.38
C LEU A 48 -13.32 -0.22 15.13
N GLY A 49 -12.92 -0.55 16.36
CA GLY A 49 -13.73 -1.39 17.24
C GLY A 49 -15.10 -0.75 17.44
N ASN A 50 -16.16 -1.57 17.36
CA ASN A 50 -17.50 -1.20 17.82
C ASN A 50 -17.49 -0.82 19.30
#